data_AF-A0A2V9GZQ2-F1
#
_entry.id   AF-A0A2V9GZQ2-F1
#
_cell.length_a   1.000
_cell.length_b   1.000
_cell.length_c   1.000
_cell.angle_alpha   90.00
_cell.angle_beta   90.00
_cell.angle_gamma   90.00
#
_symmetry.space_group_name_H-M   'P 1'
#
loop_
_entity.id
_entity.type
_entity.pdbx_description
1 polymer ?
#
loop_
_entity_poly.entity_id
_entity_poly.type
_entity_poly.pdbx_seq_one_letter_code
_entity_poly.pdbx_strand_id
1 'polypeptide(L)'
;MCRLALGAESATLQAGATKVDITPSADAELPMSGYADRKEGFKGVHDHIYTRAIVFGDGTRLAAVVAWELIGVPNAVWEVLSQRIARETGIPAEYLILCAVHDHSAPAPFGMYGNDSPKSAAYTKQVEDATVEAIRKAKENLQPAKIGIGSGKAYVNINRREYSSDSGWWLGYNPEGPSDKTVTVIRFDALSGKPIA
;
A
#
# COMPACT_ATOMS: atom_id res chain seq x y z
N MET A 1 17.03 27.84 46.19
CA MET A 1 16.91 26.48 45.64
C MET A 1 16.31 26.59 44.24
N CYS A 2 17.14 26.50 43.19
CA CYS A 2 16.66 26.53 41.81
C CYS A 2 16.37 25.09 41.40
N ARG A 3 15.10 24.73 41.21
CA ARG A 3 14.72 23.44 40.63
C ARG A 3 14.89 23.54 39.12
N LEU A 4 15.90 22.86 38.59
CA LEU A 4 15.99 22.55 37.16
C LEU A 4 14.76 21.72 36.79
N ALA A 5 13.87 22.30 35.98
CA ALA A 5 12.89 21.50 35.26
C ALA A 5 13.67 20.62 34.28
N LEU A 6 13.58 19.30 34.45
CA LEU A 6 13.95 18.36 33.40
C LEU A 6 13.10 18.73 32.18
N GLY A 7 13.73 19.31 31.17
CA GLY A 7 13.09 19.53 29.89
C GLY A 7 12.63 18.17 29.37
N ALA A 8 11.34 18.05 29.07
CA ALA A 8 10.86 16.94 28.27
C ALA A 8 11.68 16.97 26.96
N GLU A 9 12.46 15.92 26.69
CA GLU A 9 12.99 15.72 25.36
C GLU A 9 11.79 15.72 24.42
N SER A 10 11.73 16.70 23.53
CA SER A 10 10.76 16.67 22.44
C SER A 10 11.07 15.40 21.65
N ALA A 11 10.21 14.40 21.80
CA ALA A 11 10.45 13.11 21.20
C ALA A 11 10.61 13.28 19.68
N THR A 12 11.79 12.92 19.17
CA THR A 12 12.16 13.19 17.78
C THR A 12 11.43 12.19 16.90
N LEU A 13 10.66 12.68 15.92
CA LEU A 13 10.01 11.82 14.93
C LEU A 13 11.07 10.92 14.28
N GLN A 14 10.78 9.62 14.22
CA GLN A 14 11.58 8.66 13.49
C GLN A 14 10.77 8.08 12.34
N ALA A 15 11.43 7.78 11.23
CA ALA A 15 10.84 7.09 10.10
C ALA A 15 11.84 6.13 9.45
N GLY A 16 11.32 5.04 8.92
CA GLY A 16 12.05 4.04 8.16
C GLY A 16 11.14 3.45 7.10
N ALA A 17 11.69 3.11 5.95
CA ALA A 17 10.93 2.63 4.81
C ALA A 17 11.62 1.45 4.16
N THR A 18 10.84 0.55 3.57
CA THR A 18 11.34 -0.62 2.85
C THR A 18 10.33 -1.07 1.80
N LYS A 19 10.82 -1.75 0.76
CA LYS A 19 9.98 -2.55 -0.14
C LYS A 19 10.48 -3.99 -0.15
N VAL A 20 9.54 -4.94 -0.19
CA VAL A 20 9.82 -6.37 -0.35
C VAL A 20 9.14 -6.86 -1.61
N ASP A 21 9.87 -7.63 -2.41
CA ASP A 21 9.41 -8.16 -3.68
C ASP A 21 8.31 -9.21 -3.44
N ILE A 22 7.19 -9.09 -4.16
CA ILE A 22 6.07 -10.02 -4.13
C ILE A 22 5.76 -10.58 -5.52
N THR A 23 6.72 -10.49 -6.44
CA THR A 23 6.58 -11.00 -7.80
C THR A 23 6.50 -12.53 -7.76
N PRO A 24 5.42 -13.14 -8.30
CA PRO A 24 5.34 -14.60 -8.38
C PRO A 24 6.37 -15.14 -9.39
N SER A 25 6.60 -16.46 -9.40
CA SER A 25 7.40 -17.07 -10.46
C SER A 25 6.75 -16.84 -11.83
N ALA A 26 7.55 -16.69 -12.87
CA ALA A 26 7.07 -16.35 -14.22
C ALA A 26 6.13 -17.41 -14.82
N ASP A 27 6.14 -18.63 -14.27
CA ASP A 27 5.32 -19.79 -14.64
C ASP A 27 4.17 -20.08 -13.67
N ALA A 28 3.89 -19.20 -12.70
CA ALA A 28 2.85 -19.47 -11.69
C ALA A 28 1.42 -19.49 -12.28
N GLU A 29 1.22 -18.81 -13.42
CA GLU A 29 -0.06 -18.71 -14.15
C GLU A 29 -1.21 -18.26 -13.23
N LEU A 30 -0.95 -17.34 -12.31
CA LEU A 30 -1.99 -16.88 -11.38
C LEU A 30 -3.02 -16.00 -12.10
N PRO A 31 -4.31 -16.09 -11.75
CA PRO A 31 -5.32 -15.20 -12.29
C PRO A 31 -5.04 -13.76 -11.87
N MET A 32 -5.23 -12.83 -12.79
CA MET A 32 -5.24 -11.40 -12.52
C MET A 32 -6.68 -10.91 -12.44
N SER A 33 -6.94 -9.85 -11.67
CA SER A 33 -8.31 -9.32 -11.54
C SER A 33 -8.51 -7.97 -12.25
N GLY A 34 -9.77 -7.64 -12.49
CA GLY A 34 -10.22 -6.31 -12.91
C GLY A 34 -10.74 -6.25 -14.35
N TYR A 35 -10.57 -7.32 -15.14
CA TYR A 35 -11.15 -7.46 -16.48
C TYR A 35 -11.88 -8.80 -16.61
N ALA A 36 -13.22 -8.76 -16.66
CA ALA A 36 -14.07 -9.95 -16.59
C ALA A 36 -13.87 -10.95 -17.73
N ASP A 37 -13.43 -10.48 -18.90
CA ASP A 37 -13.20 -11.32 -20.08
C ASP A 37 -11.85 -12.06 -20.04
N ARG A 38 -10.97 -11.72 -19.09
CA ARG A 38 -9.71 -12.43 -18.88
C ARG A 38 -9.97 -13.77 -18.17
N LYS A 39 -9.74 -14.88 -18.87
CA LYS A 39 -9.97 -16.24 -18.35
C LYS A 39 -8.70 -17.00 -17.99
N GLU A 40 -7.56 -16.56 -18.52
CA GLU A 40 -6.26 -17.17 -18.31
C GLU A 40 -5.47 -16.42 -17.23
N GLY A 41 -4.51 -17.13 -16.62
CA GLY A 41 -3.50 -16.51 -15.76
C GLY A 41 -2.56 -15.59 -16.53
N PHE A 42 -1.71 -14.87 -15.80
CA PHE A 42 -0.64 -14.10 -16.45
C PHE A 42 0.31 -15.02 -17.24
N LYS A 43 0.93 -14.49 -18.29
CA LYS A 43 1.82 -15.24 -19.20
C LYS A 43 3.31 -14.91 -19.02
N GLY A 44 3.61 -13.92 -18.19
CA GLY A 44 4.96 -13.51 -17.87
C GLY A 44 4.97 -12.30 -16.93
N VAL A 45 6.17 -11.89 -16.56
CA VAL A 45 6.43 -10.73 -15.70
C VAL A 45 7.03 -9.63 -16.57
N HIS A 46 6.38 -8.46 -16.63
CA HIS A 46 6.94 -7.27 -17.28
C HIS A 46 7.80 -6.48 -16.30
N ASP A 47 7.24 -6.12 -15.14
CA ASP A 47 7.93 -5.45 -14.04
C ASP A 47 7.75 -6.24 -12.75
N HIS A 48 8.70 -6.07 -11.83
CA HIS A 48 8.57 -6.59 -10.47
C HIS A 48 7.56 -5.76 -9.68
N ILE A 49 6.81 -6.44 -8.82
CA ILE A 49 5.82 -5.84 -7.91
C ILE A 49 6.24 -6.01 -6.46
N TYR A 50 5.82 -5.06 -5.62
CA TYR A 50 6.28 -4.95 -4.24
C TYR A 50 5.14 -4.74 -3.23
N THR A 51 5.38 -5.19 -2.01
CA THR A 51 4.76 -4.60 -0.81
C THR A 51 5.70 -3.53 -0.27
N ARG A 52 5.20 -2.32 -0.05
CA ARG A 52 5.97 -1.15 0.37
C ARG A 52 5.48 -0.70 1.73
N ALA A 53 6.38 -0.52 2.68
CA ALA A 53 6.06 -0.12 4.04
C ALA A 53 6.86 1.13 4.44
N ILE A 54 6.17 2.08 5.07
CA ILE A 54 6.76 3.17 5.84
C ILE A 54 6.31 2.97 7.29
N VAL A 55 7.27 2.88 8.20
CA VAL A 55 7.04 2.86 9.64
C VAL A 55 7.57 4.16 10.23
N PHE A 56 6.78 4.81 11.07
CA PHE A 56 7.16 6.08 11.70
C PHE A 56 6.56 6.20 13.09
N GLY A 57 7.14 7.07 13.93
CA GLY A 57 6.66 7.24 15.29
C GLY A 57 7.41 8.29 16.09
N ASP A 58 6.92 8.53 17.30
CA ASP A 58 7.42 9.54 18.23
C ASP A 58 8.36 8.97 19.29
N GLY A 59 8.89 7.76 19.10
CA GLY A 59 9.70 7.06 20.10
C GLY A 59 8.91 6.32 21.19
N THR A 60 7.60 6.59 21.31
CA THR A 60 6.68 5.86 22.20
C THR A 60 5.72 4.96 21.44
N ARG A 61 5.17 5.45 20.32
CA ARG A 61 4.23 4.71 19.47
C ARG A 61 4.73 4.66 18.04
N LEU A 62 4.46 3.55 17.37
CA LEU A 62 4.76 3.36 15.96
C LEU A 62 3.45 3.20 15.17
N ALA A 63 3.43 3.77 13.98
CA ALA A 63 2.40 3.59 12.97
C ALA A 63 3.04 3.07 11.67
N ALA A 64 2.23 2.41 10.83
CA ALA A 64 2.67 1.90 9.54
C ALA A 64 1.67 2.25 8.44
N VAL A 65 2.19 2.68 7.30
CA VAL A 65 1.46 2.75 6.05
C VAL A 65 2.08 1.74 5.10
N VAL A 66 1.25 0.82 4.61
CA VAL A 66 1.64 -0.26 3.72
C VAL A 66 0.80 -0.21 2.45
N ALA A 67 1.46 -0.31 1.30
CA ALA A 67 0.81 -0.40 0.01
C ALA A 67 1.24 -1.68 -0.72
N TRP A 68 0.27 -2.45 -1.17
CA TRP A 68 0.48 -3.55 -2.10
C TRP A 68 0.37 -3.06 -3.54
N GLU A 69 1.32 -3.46 -4.38
CA GLU A 69 1.20 -3.31 -5.83
C GLU A 69 0.30 -4.41 -6.41
N LEU A 70 -0.93 -4.51 -5.89
CA LEU A 70 -1.97 -5.47 -6.25
C LEU A 70 -3.31 -4.75 -6.46
N ILE A 71 -4.35 -5.52 -6.82
CA ILE A 71 -5.70 -5.01 -7.06
C ILE A 71 -6.40 -4.50 -5.78
N GLY A 72 -6.10 -5.07 -4.62
CA GLY A 72 -6.86 -4.78 -3.40
C GLY A 72 -6.43 -5.65 -2.22
N VAL A 73 -7.03 -5.37 -1.07
CA VAL A 73 -6.83 -6.12 0.17
C VAL A 73 -8.18 -6.75 0.54
N PRO A 74 -8.34 -8.08 0.44
CA PRO A 74 -9.57 -8.75 0.88
C PRO A 74 -9.83 -8.53 2.38
N ASN A 75 -11.09 -8.36 2.79
CA ASN A 75 -11.45 -8.15 4.20
C ASN A 75 -10.97 -9.28 5.12
N ALA A 76 -11.14 -10.54 4.70
CA ALA A 76 -10.67 -11.69 5.47
C ALA A 76 -9.14 -11.70 5.66
N VAL A 77 -8.40 -11.24 4.64
CA VAL A 77 -6.95 -11.08 4.73
C VAL A 77 -6.60 -9.94 5.68
N TRP A 78 -7.27 -8.79 5.59
CA TRP A 78 -7.08 -7.67 6.53
C TRP A 78 -7.32 -8.09 7.99
N GLU A 79 -8.41 -8.79 8.27
CA GLU A 79 -8.77 -9.22 9.63
C GLU A 79 -7.69 -10.09 10.26
N VAL A 80 -7.13 -11.05 9.52
CA VAL A 80 -6.09 -11.96 10.03
C VAL A 80 -4.73 -11.28 10.06
N LEU A 81 -4.36 -10.58 8.98
CA LEU A 81 -3.04 -10.00 8.82
C LEU A 81 -2.81 -8.83 9.77
N SER A 82 -3.79 -7.95 10.00
CA SER A 82 -3.64 -6.82 10.93
C SER A 82 -3.35 -7.30 12.36
N GLN A 83 -4.03 -8.36 12.82
CA GLN A 83 -3.78 -8.97 14.12
C GLN A 83 -2.40 -9.63 14.18
N ARG A 84 -1.98 -10.28 13.09
CA ARG A 84 -0.65 -10.86 12.97
C ARG A 84 0.44 -9.78 13.05
N ILE A 85 0.30 -8.69 12.28
CA ILE A 85 1.20 -7.54 12.30
C ILE A 85 1.31 -6.97 13.71
N ALA A 86 0.18 -6.79 14.42
CA ALA A 86 0.19 -6.29 15.78
C ALA A 86 1.01 -7.19 16.72
N ARG A 87 0.78 -8.51 16.69
CA ARG A 87 1.54 -9.47 17.50
C ARG A 87 3.04 -9.49 17.15
N GLU A 88 3.36 -9.39 15.86
CA GLU A 88 4.72 -9.63 15.35
C GLU A 88 5.61 -8.38 15.30
N THR A 89 5.02 -7.18 15.33
CA THR A 89 5.73 -5.91 15.16
C THR A 89 5.50 -4.92 16.31
N GLY A 90 4.43 -5.12 17.07
CA GLY A 90 3.97 -4.21 18.13
C GLY A 90 3.18 -3.00 17.62
N ILE A 91 2.88 -2.92 16.31
CA ILE A 91 2.07 -1.85 15.73
C ILE A 91 0.60 -2.30 15.76
N PRO A 92 -0.26 -1.70 16.61
CA PRO A 92 -1.65 -2.10 16.70
C PRO A 92 -2.39 -1.79 15.38
N ALA A 93 -3.45 -2.54 15.09
CA ALA A 93 -4.25 -2.36 13.88
C ALA A 93 -4.82 -0.93 13.75
N GLU A 94 -5.03 -0.24 14.88
CA GLU A 94 -5.44 1.16 14.98
C GLU A 94 -4.46 2.13 14.31
N TYR A 95 -3.18 1.77 14.27
CA TYR A 95 -2.08 2.57 13.74
C TYR A 95 -1.53 1.99 12.43
N LEU A 96 -2.28 1.10 11.79
CA LEU A 96 -1.93 0.46 10.53
C LEU A 96 -2.89 0.91 9.43
N ILE A 97 -2.32 1.41 8.34
CA ILE A 97 -3.00 1.52 7.05
C ILE A 97 -2.41 0.45 6.14
N LEU A 98 -3.25 -0.42 5.61
CA LEU A 98 -2.90 -1.36 4.55
C LEU A 98 -3.82 -1.10 3.35
N CYS A 99 -3.23 -0.68 2.24
CA CYS A 99 -3.96 -0.41 1.00
C CYS A 99 -3.31 -1.12 -0.19
N ALA A 100 -3.92 -0.99 -1.36
CA ALA A 100 -3.34 -1.46 -2.61
C ALA A 100 -3.48 -0.37 -3.69
N VAL A 101 -2.58 -0.39 -4.68
CA VAL A 101 -2.56 0.60 -5.77
C VAL A 101 -3.65 0.36 -6.82
N HIS A 102 -4.42 -0.73 -6.68
CA HIS A 102 -5.46 -1.15 -7.61
C HIS A 102 -4.93 -1.53 -9.00
N ASP A 103 -3.84 -2.32 -9.03
CA ASP A 103 -3.27 -2.82 -10.28
C ASP A 103 -4.07 -4.01 -10.84
N HIS A 104 -4.53 -3.87 -12.09
CA HIS A 104 -5.23 -4.92 -12.84
C HIS A 104 -4.28 -5.89 -13.57
N SER A 105 -2.97 -5.66 -13.51
CA SER A 105 -1.93 -6.46 -14.17
C SER A 105 -1.10 -7.31 -13.19
N ALA A 106 -1.48 -7.32 -11.91
CA ALA A 106 -0.89 -8.16 -10.89
C ALA A 106 -1.82 -9.35 -10.55
N PRO A 107 -1.27 -10.43 -9.95
CA PRO A 107 -2.10 -11.55 -9.48
C PRO A 107 -3.15 -11.08 -8.47
N ALA A 108 -4.35 -11.64 -8.59
CA ALA A 108 -5.43 -11.39 -7.64
C ALA A 108 -5.15 -12.14 -6.33
N PRO A 109 -5.28 -11.47 -5.16
CA PRO A 109 -5.30 -12.17 -3.89
C PRO A 109 -6.44 -13.20 -3.81
N PHE A 110 -6.30 -14.14 -2.88
CA PHE A 110 -7.32 -15.12 -2.55
C PHE A 110 -8.57 -14.44 -1.97
N GLY A 111 -9.76 -14.91 -2.34
CA GLY A 111 -11.04 -14.30 -1.95
C GLY A 111 -11.38 -13.01 -2.70
N MET A 112 -10.50 -12.53 -3.58
CA MET A 112 -10.75 -11.34 -4.39
C MET A 112 -11.55 -11.73 -5.65
N TYR A 113 -12.76 -11.18 -5.81
CA TYR A 113 -13.67 -11.46 -6.93
C TYR A 113 -13.91 -12.94 -7.26
N GLY A 114 -14.00 -13.79 -6.23
CA GLY A 114 -14.24 -15.24 -6.37
C GLY A 114 -13.00 -16.06 -6.73
N ASN A 115 -11.81 -15.48 -6.60
CA ASN A 115 -10.54 -16.19 -6.76
C ASN A 115 -10.21 -17.04 -5.52
N ASP A 116 -10.74 -18.25 -5.46
CA ASP A 116 -10.58 -19.15 -4.31
C ASP A 116 -9.64 -20.33 -4.60
N SER A 117 -8.72 -20.16 -5.57
CA SER A 117 -7.81 -21.25 -5.94
C SER A 117 -6.73 -21.49 -4.86
N PRO A 118 -6.28 -22.74 -4.64
CA PRO A 118 -5.18 -23.04 -3.74
C PRO A 118 -3.87 -22.31 -4.11
N LYS A 119 -3.60 -22.10 -5.40
CA LYS A 119 -2.44 -21.34 -5.87
C LYS A 119 -2.53 -19.87 -5.42
N SER A 120 -3.70 -19.26 -5.54
CA SER A 120 -3.96 -17.90 -5.10
C SER A 120 -3.86 -17.77 -3.58
N ALA A 121 -4.32 -18.77 -2.82
CA ALA A 121 -4.14 -18.82 -1.36
C ALA A 121 -2.66 -18.85 -0.96
N ALA A 122 -1.87 -19.70 -1.62
CA ALA A 122 -0.43 -19.78 -1.37
C ALA A 122 0.29 -18.47 -1.71
N TYR A 123 -0.04 -17.85 -2.85
CA TYR A 123 0.52 -16.55 -3.23
C TYR A 123 0.12 -15.45 -2.24
N THR A 124 -1.15 -15.40 -1.83
CA THR A 124 -1.63 -14.41 -0.85
C THR A 124 -0.88 -14.54 0.46
N LYS A 125 -0.64 -15.77 0.92
CA LYS A 125 0.19 -16.02 2.09
C LYS A 125 1.64 -15.51 1.93
N GLN A 126 2.24 -15.65 0.73
CA GLN A 126 3.56 -15.07 0.45
C GLN A 126 3.54 -13.54 0.55
N VAL A 127 2.49 -12.89 0.04
CA VAL A 127 2.31 -11.43 0.15
C VAL A 127 2.12 -11.00 1.61
N GLU A 128 1.36 -11.76 2.41
CA GLU A 128 1.20 -11.54 3.84
C GLU A 128 2.55 -11.63 4.57
N ASP A 129 3.33 -12.67 4.30
CA ASP A 129 4.66 -12.89 4.90
C ASP A 129 5.61 -11.75 4.53
N ALA A 130 5.67 -11.38 3.24
CA ALA A 130 6.45 -10.25 2.74
C ALA A 130 6.02 -8.91 3.36
N THR A 131 4.73 -8.76 3.68
CA THR A 131 4.21 -7.53 4.31
C THR A 131 4.70 -7.39 5.74
N VAL A 132 4.64 -8.46 6.53
CA VAL A 132 5.20 -8.44 7.88
C VAL A 132 6.72 -8.20 7.83
N GLU A 133 7.41 -8.82 6.87
CA GLU A 133 8.84 -8.59 6.64
C GLU A 133 9.15 -7.13 6.29
N ALA A 134 8.39 -6.52 5.38
CA ALA A 134 8.57 -5.13 4.98
C ALA A 134 8.41 -4.17 6.17
N ILE A 135 7.42 -4.41 7.04
CA ILE A 135 7.23 -3.62 8.26
C ILE A 135 8.40 -3.82 9.24
N ARG A 136 8.87 -5.06 9.43
CA ARG A 136 10.04 -5.33 10.29
C ARG A 136 11.28 -4.61 9.80
N LYS A 137 11.61 -4.73 8.51
CA LYS A 137 12.75 -4.05 7.91
C LYS A 137 12.61 -2.53 7.95
N ALA A 138 11.42 -1.99 7.70
CA ALA A 138 11.15 -0.56 7.84
C ALA A 138 11.37 -0.09 9.29
N LYS A 139 10.97 -0.89 10.29
CA LYS A 139 11.22 -0.63 11.72
C LYS A 139 12.72 -0.69 12.07
N GLU A 140 13.46 -1.64 11.52
CA GLU A 140 14.92 -1.73 11.69
C GLU A 140 15.66 -0.53 11.08
N ASN A 141 15.09 0.06 10.02
CA ASN A 141 15.60 1.24 9.33
C ASN A 141 15.12 2.57 9.95
N LEU A 142 14.51 2.57 11.14
CA LEU A 142 14.08 3.80 11.81
C LEU A 142 15.27 4.72 12.08
N GLN A 143 15.16 5.95 11.60
CA GLN A 143 16.13 7.03 11.84
C GLN A 143 15.40 8.35 12.10
N PRO A 144 16.03 9.32 12.80
CA PRO A 144 15.46 10.66 12.99
C PRO A 144 15.03 11.30 11.68
N ALA A 145 13.81 11.82 11.65
CA ALA A 145 13.14 12.28 10.43
C ALA A 145 12.33 13.56 10.63
N LYS A 146 12.02 14.21 9.51
CA LYS A 146 11.01 15.25 9.37
C LYS A 146 9.89 14.73 8.46
N ILE A 147 8.66 15.13 8.73
CA ILE A 147 7.51 14.85 7.88
C ILE A 147 7.00 16.16 7.26
N GLY A 148 6.64 16.12 6.00
CA GLY A 148 5.99 17.22 5.29
C GLY A 148 4.80 16.73 4.48
N ILE A 149 3.85 17.62 4.23
CA ILE A 149 2.71 17.37 3.34
C ILE A 149 2.62 18.51 2.33
N GLY A 150 2.32 18.16 1.08
CA GLY A 150 2.06 19.12 0.01
C GLY A 150 1.01 18.57 -0.95
N SER A 151 0.35 19.47 -1.67
CA SER A 151 -0.65 19.10 -2.67
C SER A 151 -0.44 19.85 -3.98
N GLY A 152 -0.77 19.20 -5.08
CA GLY A 152 -0.73 19.75 -6.43
C GLY A 152 -1.86 19.18 -7.29
N LYS A 153 -1.78 19.38 -8.61
CA LYS A 153 -2.75 18.84 -9.57
C LYS A 153 -2.06 17.98 -10.63
N ALA A 154 -2.67 16.85 -10.98
CA ALA A 154 -2.28 16.02 -12.11
C ALA A 154 -3.50 15.70 -12.98
N TYR A 155 -3.35 15.89 -14.29
CA TYR A 155 -4.41 15.70 -15.29
C TYR A 155 -4.20 14.40 -16.07
N VAL A 156 -3.97 13.30 -15.33
CA VAL A 156 -3.68 11.98 -15.90
C VAL A 156 -4.92 11.08 -15.99
N ASN A 157 -6.00 11.42 -15.29
CA ASN A 157 -7.25 10.67 -15.25
C ASN A 157 -8.40 11.43 -15.94
N ILE A 158 -9.48 10.72 -16.26
CA ILE A 158 -10.76 11.26 -16.76
C ILE A 158 -11.92 10.46 -16.15
N ASN A 159 -13.12 11.05 -16.06
CA ASN A 159 -14.29 10.28 -15.67
C ASN A 159 -14.66 9.30 -16.79
N ARG A 160 -14.77 8.02 -16.45
CA ARG A 160 -15.07 6.96 -17.42
C ARG A 160 -16.56 6.73 -17.70
N ARG A 161 -17.45 7.59 -17.22
CA ARG A 161 -18.91 7.49 -17.39
C ARG A 161 -19.38 8.52 -18.39
N GLU A 162 -19.54 8.09 -19.64
CA GLU A 162 -20.03 8.91 -20.75
C GLU A 162 -21.50 8.62 -21.01
N TYR A 163 -22.28 9.65 -21.30
CA TYR A 163 -23.68 9.50 -21.69
C TYR A 163 -23.80 9.55 -23.21
N SER A 164 -24.51 8.59 -23.79
CA SER A 164 -24.94 8.59 -25.19
C SER A 164 -26.46 8.43 -25.27
N SER A 165 -27.08 8.98 -26.32
CA SER A 165 -28.51 8.78 -26.61
C SER A 165 -28.89 7.32 -26.78
N ASP A 166 -27.96 6.50 -27.28
CA ASP A 166 -28.25 5.13 -27.70
C ASP A 166 -28.08 4.13 -26.56
N SER A 167 -27.11 4.37 -25.66
CA SER A 167 -26.73 3.44 -24.59
C SER A 167 -26.94 3.99 -23.18
N GLY A 168 -27.37 5.25 -23.04
CA GLY A 168 -27.36 5.95 -21.76
C GLY A 168 -25.94 6.09 -21.21
N TRP A 169 -25.79 6.00 -19.89
CA TRP A 169 -24.48 6.04 -19.23
C TRP A 169 -23.71 4.74 -19.42
N TRP A 170 -22.54 4.82 -20.05
CA TRP A 170 -21.68 3.67 -20.30
C TRP A 170 -20.19 3.97 -20.02
N LEU A 171 -19.34 2.95 -20.18
CA LEU A 171 -17.89 3.14 -20.20
C LEU A 171 -17.49 3.96 -21.43
N GLY A 172 -16.86 5.11 -21.20
CA GLY A 172 -16.44 6.04 -22.24
C GLY A 172 -15.57 7.17 -21.69
N TYR A 173 -15.53 8.31 -22.37
CA TYR A 173 -14.70 9.46 -22.01
C TYR A 173 -15.57 10.67 -21.67
N ASN A 174 -15.65 11.04 -20.40
CA ASN A 174 -16.43 12.19 -19.96
C ASN A 174 -15.53 13.26 -19.35
N PRO A 175 -15.06 14.25 -20.14
CA PRO A 175 -14.21 15.33 -19.65
C PRO A 175 -14.95 16.29 -18.71
N GLU A 176 -16.27 16.41 -18.85
CA GLU A 176 -17.13 17.24 -18.01
C GLU A 176 -17.55 16.52 -16.70
N GLY A 177 -17.27 15.21 -16.61
CA GLY A 177 -17.59 14.40 -15.45
C GLY A 177 -16.63 14.63 -14.27
N PRO A 178 -17.05 14.34 -13.03
CA PRO A 178 -16.20 14.56 -11.86
C PRO A 178 -14.96 13.67 -11.93
N SER A 179 -13.80 14.28 -11.76
CA SER A 179 -12.51 13.60 -11.69
C SER A 179 -11.58 14.43 -10.81
N ASP A 180 -11.25 13.90 -9.64
CA ASP A 180 -10.33 14.57 -8.73
C ASP A 180 -8.93 14.62 -9.35
N LYS A 181 -8.40 15.83 -9.46
CA LYS A 181 -7.06 16.12 -10.00
C LYS A 181 -6.04 16.31 -8.89
N THR A 182 -6.48 16.36 -7.64
CA THR A 182 -5.63 16.63 -6.48
C THR A 182 -4.67 15.47 -6.28
N VAL A 183 -3.38 15.79 -6.21
CA VAL A 183 -2.36 14.86 -5.77
C VAL A 183 -1.82 15.38 -4.46
N THR A 184 -1.92 14.59 -3.40
CA THR A 184 -1.34 14.89 -2.09
C THR A 184 -0.13 14.00 -1.87
N VAL A 185 0.98 14.60 -1.46
CA VAL A 185 2.24 13.93 -1.17
C VAL A 185 2.56 14.13 0.29
N ILE A 186 2.75 13.03 1.01
CA ILE A 186 3.38 13.01 2.32
C ILE A 186 4.82 12.55 2.10
N ARG A 187 5.78 13.30 2.61
CA ARG A 187 7.21 13.00 2.45
C ARG A 187 7.88 12.89 3.81
N PHE A 188 8.75 11.91 3.95
CA PHE A 188 9.62 11.74 5.10
C PHE A 188 11.06 12.00 4.69
N ASP A 189 11.73 12.94 5.35
CA ASP A 189 13.12 13.30 5.09
C ASP A 189 13.99 12.98 6.31
N ALA A 190 15.18 12.44 6.10
CA ALA A 190 16.19 12.36 7.14
C ALA A 190 16.62 13.78 7.56
N LEU A 191 17.24 13.92 8.74
CA LEU A 191 17.71 15.25 9.19
C LEU A 191 18.76 15.89 8.27
N SER A 192 19.41 15.09 7.43
CA SER A 192 20.31 15.57 6.36
C SER A 192 19.59 16.19 5.16
N GLY A 193 18.26 16.11 5.08
CA GLY A 193 17.43 16.56 3.96
C GLY A 193 17.26 15.55 2.82
N LYS A 194 17.86 14.35 2.93
CA LYS A 194 17.66 13.27 1.96
C LYS A 194 16.29 12.59 2.18
N PRO A 195 15.54 12.26 1.11
CA PRO A 195 14.29 11.52 1.24
C PRO A 195 14.51 10.13 1.84
N ILE A 196 13.63 9.74 2.76
CA ILE A 196 13.45 8.37 3.26
C ILE A 196 12.35 7.69 2.45
N ALA A 197 11.21 8.38 2.29
CA ALA A 197 10.03 7.93 1.56
C ALA A 197 9.21 9.11 1.03
#